data_AF-A0A943R164-F1
#
_entry.id   AF-A0A943R164-F1
#
_cell.length_a   1.000
_cell.length_b   1.000
_cell.length_c   1.000
_cell.angle_alpha   90.00
_cell.angle_beta   90.00
_cell.angle_gamma   90.00
#
_symmetry.space_group_name_H-M   'P 1'
#
loop_
_entity.id
_entity.type
_entity.pdbx_description
1 polymer ?
#
loop_
_entity_poly.entity_id
_entity_poly.type
_entity_poly.pdbx_seq_one_letter_code
_entity_poly.pdbx_strand_id
1 'polypeptide(L)' 'MKGKNKFTQEEVAELRKLLTKRPNVSKDEQKKIRHRMRLIGFYGQDDWGITNCRLSDLEALIESGQIRVVNSK' A
#
# COMPACT_ATOMS: atom_id res chain seq x y z
N MET A 1 -6.89 11.52 -6.55
CA MET A 1 -6.44 10.14 -6.31
C MET A 1 -6.46 9.38 -7.62
N LYS A 2 -5.38 8.67 -7.89
CA LYS A 2 -5.19 7.73 -9.01
C LYS A 2 -5.61 6.31 -8.61
N GLY A 3 -5.39 5.95 -7.35
CA GLY A 3 -5.82 4.68 -6.77
C GLY A 3 -7.21 4.74 -6.16
N LYS A 4 -7.47 3.79 -5.27
CA LYS A 4 -8.70 3.71 -4.47
C LYS A 4 -8.41 3.98 -2.99
N ASN A 5 -9.44 4.33 -2.23
CA ASN A 5 -9.37 4.53 -0.77
C ASN A 5 -10.12 3.44 0.01
N LYS A 6 -10.81 2.52 -0.66
CA LYS A 6 -11.47 1.37 -0.07
C LYS A 6 -10.71 0.11 -0.45
N PHE A 7 -10.26 -0.63 0.55
CA PHE A 7 -9.50 -1.86 0.36
C PHE A 7 -10.13 -3.00 1.14
N THR A 8 -10.06 -4.22 0.61
CA THR A 8 -10.49 -5.40 1.36
C THR A 8 -9.45 -5.77 2.42
N GLN A 9 -9.82 -6.62 3.38
CA GLN A 9 -8.86 -7.15 4.36
C GLN A 9 -7.69 -7.88 3.68
N GLU A 10 -7.97 -8.61 2.59
CA GLU A 10 -6.97 -9.34 1.82
C GLU A 10 -5.99 -8.41 1.11
N GLU A 11 -6.51 -7.34 0.49
CA GLU A 11 -5.70 -6.32 -0.16
C GLU A 11 -4.79 -5.59 0.84
N VAL A 12 -5.32 -5.24 2.01
CA VAL A 12 -4.52 -4.65 3.09
C VAL A 12 -3.45 -5.63 3.57
N ALA A 13 -3.80 -6.91 3.75
CA ALA A 13 -2.83 -7.93 4.14
C ALA A 13 -1.70 -8.10 3.11
N GLU A 14 -2.02 -8.06 1.82
CA GLU A 14 -1.01 -8.11 0.76
C GLU A 14 -0.15 -6.83 0.72
N LEU A 15 -0.75 -5.64 0.90
CA LEU A 15 0.01 -4.40 1.01
C LEU A 15 0.98 -4.43 2.20
N ARG A 16 0.56 -4.95 3.36
CA ARG A 16 1.43 -5.15 4.54
C ARG A 16 2.61 -6.06 4.21
N LYS A 17 2.37 -7.22 3.59
CA LYS A 17 3.44 -8.15 3.16
C LYS A 17 4.44 -7.49 2.21
N LEU A 18 3.94 -6.77 1.21
CA LEU A 18 4.74 -6.08 0.21
C LEU A 18 5.62 -4.98 0.85
N LEU A 19 5.04 -4.16 1.74
CA LEU A 19 5.74 -3.07 2.42
C LEU A 19 6.80 -3.57 3.41
N THR A 20 6.54 -4.67 4.12
CA THR A 20 7.53 -5.32 4.99
C THR A 20 8.70 -5.90 4.21
N LYS A 21 8.46 -6.44 3.01
CA LYS A 21 9.51 -7.04 2.16
C LYS A 21 10.37 -5.99 1.45
N ARG A 22 9.79 -4.86 1.05
CA ARG A 22 10.44 -3.86 0.20
C ARG A 22 11.83 -3.39 0.66
N PRO A 23 12.10 -3.05 1.93
CA PRO A 23 13.41 -2.52 2.33
C PRO A 23 14.55 -3.54 2.20
N ASN A 24 14.24 -4.85 2.21
CA ASN A 24 15.22 -5.92 2.27
C ASN A 24 15.53 -6.57 0.91
N VAL A 25 15.08 -5.98 -0.19
CA VAL A 25 15.28 -6.52 -1.54
C VAL A 25 15.98 -5.52 -2.45
N SER A 26 16.57 -6.03 -3.54
CA SER A 26 17.27 -5.22 -4.56
C SER A 26 16.35 -4.18 -5.19
N LYS A 27 16.93 -3.14 -5.81
CA LYS A 27 16.17 -2.05 -6.46
C LYS A 27 15.16 -2.55 -7.50
N ASP A 28 15.50 -3.59 -8.25
CA ASP A 28 14.62 -4.20 -9.25
C ASP A 28 13.44 -4.92 -8.60
N GLU A 29 13.69 -5.66 -7.52
CA GLU A 29 12.62 -6.30 -6.74
C GLU A 29 11.74 -5.25 -6.05
N GLN A 30 12.30 -4.14 -5.58
CA GLN A 30 11.51 -3.02 -5.07
C GLN A 30 10.61 -2.42 -6.15
N LYS A 31 11.07 -2.35 -7.41
CA LYS A 31 10.24 -1.90 -8.55
C LYS A 31 9.08 -2.86 -8.80
N LYS A 32 9.31 -4.17 -8.75
CA LYS A 32 8.25 -5.20 -8.85
C LYS A 32 7.24 -5.08 -7.71
N ILE A 33 7.72 -4.88 -6.47
CA ILE A 33 6.84 -4.65 -5.31
C ILE A 33 5.96 -3.42 -5.52
N ARG A 34 6.53 -2.28 -5.94
CA ARG A 34 5.74 -1.07 -6.24
C ARG A 34 4.71 -1.32 -7.35
N HIS A 35 5.06 -2.12 -8.36
CA HIS A 35 4.10 -2.50 -9.40
C HIS A 35 2.94 -3.32 -8.83
N ARG A 36 3.21 -4.31 -7.98
CA ARG A 36 2.16 -5.10 -7.30
C ARG A 36 1.25 -4.23 -6.42
N MET A 37 1.81 -3.29 -5.66
CA MET A 37 1.03 -2.32 -4.88
C MET A 37 0.06 -1.51 -5.78
N ARG A 38 0.53 -1.09 -6.96
CA ARG A 38 -0.30 -0.35 -7.93
C ARG A 38 -1.40 -1.21 -8.57
N LEU A 39 -1.15 -2.51 -8.77
CA LEU A 39 -2.18 -3.45 -9.24
C LEU A 39 -3.31 -3.60 -8.22
N ILE A 40 -2.99 -3.52 -6.92
CA ILE A 40 -3.98 -3.48 -5.82
C ILE A 40 -4.71 -2.11 -5.77
N GLY A 41 -4.24 -1.12 -6.53
CA GLY A 41 -4.82 0.23 -6.55
C GLY A 41 -4.26 1.16 -5.47
N PHE A 42 -3.09 0.86 -4.91
CA PHE A 42 -2.43 1.71 -3.92
C PHE A 42 -1.28 2.53 -4.53
N TYR A 43 -1.40 3.87 -4.50
CA TYR A 43 -0.38 4.79 -5.00
C TYR A 43 0.09 5.77 -3.90
N GLY A 44 1.05 5.36 -3.06
CA GLY A 44 1.53 6.15 -1.90
C GLY A 44 1.84 7.63 -2.19
N GLN A 45 2.68 7.93 -3.20
CA GLN A 45 3.02 9.31 -3.54
C GLN A 45 1.88 10.05 -4.25
N ASP A 46 1.26 9.43 -5.26
CA ASP A 46 0.25 10.08 -6.10
C ASP A 46 -1.07 10.33 -5.34
N ASP A 47 -1.42 9.46 -4.37
CA ASP A 47 -2.67 9.56 -3.61
C ASP A 47 -2.49 10.27 -2.26
N TRP A 48 -1.34 10.08 -1.60
CA TRP A 48 -1.14 10.48 -0.20
C TRP A 48 0.11 11.34 0.03
N GLY A 49 0.88 11.66 -1.02
CA GLY A 49 2.09 12.47 -0.91
C GLY A 49 3.28 11.75 -0.26
N ILE A 50 3.23 10.42 -0.10
CA ILE A 50 4.21 9.65 0.66
C ILE A 50 5.32 9.10 -0.25
N THR A 51 6.48 9.78 -0.26
CA THR A 51 7.61 9.44 -1.14
C THR A 51 8.31 8.12 -0.78
N ASN A 52 8.49 7.84 0.52
CA ASN A 52 9.14 6.61 0.99
C ASN A 52 8.17 5.74 1.77
N CYS A 53 7.04 5.38 1.16
CA CYS A 53 5.95 4.66 1.83
C CYS A 53 6.44 3.40 2.58
N ARG A 54 6.29 3.39 3.90
CA ARG A 54 6.60 2.29 4.83
C ARG A 54 5.31 1.65 5.32
N LEU A 55 5.44 0.54 6.04
CA LEU A 55 4.32 -0.10 6.72
C LEU A 55 3.58 0.86 7.66
N SER A 56 4.33 1.65 8.44
CA SER A 56 3.76 2.66 9.37
C SER A 56 2.88 3.67 8.67
N ASP A 57 3.21 4.05 7.43
CA ASP A 57 2.42 4.99 6.65
C ASP A 57 1.08 4.38 6.23
N LEU A 58 1.07 3.10 5.87
CA LEU A 58 -0.17 2.38 5.58
C LEU A 58 -1.05 2.28 6.83
N GLU A 59 -0.48 1.93 7.99
CA GLU A 59 -1.25 1.85 9.24
C GLU A 59 -1.80 3.22 9.63
N ALA A 60 -1.01 4.29 9.53
CA ALA A 60 -1.47 5.65 9.82
C ALA A 60 -2.65 6.07 8.92
N LEU A 61 -2.62 5.70 7.63
CA LEU A 61 -3.74 5.96 6.70
C LEU A 61 -5.01 5.18 7.07
N ILE A 62 -4.87 3.98 7.62
CA ILE A 62 -6.00 3.16 8.10
C ILE A 62 -6.55 3.73 9.40
N GLU A 63 -5.68 4.03 10.36
CA GLU A 63 -6.03 4.60 11.67
C GLU A 63 -6.70 5.98 11.52
N SER A 64 -6.24 6.80 10.58
CA SER A 64 -6.86 8.10 10.29
C SER A 64 -8.20 8.00 9.54
N GLY A 65 -8.57 6.81 9.06
CA GLY A 65 -9.77 6.58 8.26
C GLY A 65 -9.70 7.09 6.81
N GLN A 66 -8.52 7.56 6.37
CA GLN A 66 -8.28 7.94 4.98
C GLN A 66 -8.35 6.71 4.06
N ILE A 67 -7.82 5.58 4.51
CA ILE A 67 -8.06 4.26 3.95
C ILE A 67 -9.16 3.56 4.76
N ARG A 68 -10.21 3.12 4.06
CA ARG A 68 -11.31 2.36 4.65
C ARG A 68 -11.15 0.89 4.32
N VAL A 69 -11.03 0.07 5.35
CA VAL A 69 -11.03 -1.40 5.21
C VAL A 69 -12.48 -1.87 5.14
N VAL A 70 -12.86 -2.50 4.03
CA VAL A 70 -14.19 -3.05 3.81
C VAL A 70 -14.14 -4.57 3.90
N ASN A 71 -15.18 -5.17 4.47
CA ASN A 71 -15.37 -6.61 4.40
C ASN A 71 -15.93 -6.95 3.01
N SER A 72 -15.05 -7.23 2.07
CA SER A 72 -15.44 -7.87 0.82
C SER A 72 -14.49 -9.03 0.56
N LYS A 73 -15.08 -10.22 0.44
CA LYS A 73 -14.46 -11.42 -0.12
C LYS A 73 -14.23 -11.23 -1.62
#